data_AF-A0A9D8D6R9-F1
#
_entry.id   AF-A0A9D8D6R9-F1
#
_cell.length_a   1.000
_cell.length_b   1.000
_cell.length_c   1.000
_cell.angle_alpha   90.00
_cell.angle_beta   90.00
_cell.angle_gamma   90.00
#
_symmetry.space_group_name_H-M   'P 1'
#
loop_
_entity.id
_entity.type
_entity.pdbx_description
1 polymer ?
#
loop_
_entity_poly.entity_id
_entity_poly.type
_entity_poly.pdbx_seq_one_letter_code
_entity_poly.pdbx_strand_id
1 'polypeptide(L)' 'MNPATLHDNARTLVLTGASRGIGHATVKKFSAGGWRVITVS' A
#
# COMPACT_ATOMS: atom_id res chain seq x y z
N MET A 1 -25.24 4.31 -11.11
CA MET A 1 -24.00 4.34 -10.30
C MET A 1 -23.12 3.18 -10.75
N ASN A 2 -22.05 3.46 -11.48
CA ASN A 2 -21.16 2.41 -12.00
C ASN A 2 -20.03 2.16 -10.97
N PRO A 3 -19.88 0.96 -10.39
CA PRO A 3 -18.85 0.67 -9.39
C PRO A 3 -17.42 0.55 -9.98
N ALA A 4 -17.25 0.68 -11.31
CA ALA A 4 -15.96 0.52 -11.98
C ALA A 4 -14.98 1.70 -11.84
N THR A 5 -15.25 2.68 -10.96
CA THR A 5 -14.31 3.80 -10.70
C THR A 5 -13.37 3.56 -9.51
N LEU A 6 -13.40 2.37 -8.90
CA LEU A 6 -12.58 2.02 -7.74
C LEU A 6 -11.24 1.39 -8.18
N HIS A 7 -10.30 2.23 -8.60
CA HIS A 7 -8.85 1.94 -8.53
C HIS A 7 -8.27 0.78 -9.38
N ASP A 8 -8.77 0.51 -10.58
CA ASP A 8 -8.21 -0.54 -11.47
C ASP A 8 -6.71 -0.38 -11.81
N ASN A 9 -6.09 0.76 -11.48
CA ASN A 9 -4.68 1.04 -11.76
C ASN A 9 -3.81 1.37 -10.53
N ALA A 10 -4.35 1.23 -9.30
CA ALA A 10 -3.55 1.44 -8.10
C ALA A 10 -2.63 0.25 -7.87
N ARG A 11 -1.31 0.48 -8.02
CA ARG A 11 -0.29 -0.54 -7.75
C ARG A 11 -0.41 -1.03 -6.31
N THR A 12 -0.34 -2.35 -6.13
CA THR A 12 -0.46 -3.01 -4.82
C THR A 12 0.90 -3.51 -4.35
N LEU A 13 1.24 -3.25 -3.09
CA LEU A 13 2.44 -3.72 -2.42
C LEU A 13 2.03 -4.60 -1.23
N VAL A 14 2.52 -5.85 -1.19
CA VAL A 14 2.47 -6.68 0.01
C VAL A 14 3.84 -6.61 0.69
N LEU A 15 3.88 -6.18 1.94
CA LEU A 15 5.12 -5.96 2.69
C LEU A 15 5.09 -6.69 4.03
N THR A 16 6.11 -7.52 4.27
CA THR A 16 6.35 -8.14 5.58
C THR A 16 7.35 -7.31 6.39
N GLY A 17 7.37 -7.48 7.71
CA GLY A 17 8.33 -6.76 8.57
C GLY A 17 8.11 -5.24 8.61
N ALA A 18 6.86 -4.81 8.46
CA ALA A 18 6.47 -3.39 8.36
C ALA A 18 6.22 -2.69 9.70
N SER A 19 6.42 -3.39 10.82
CA SER A 19 6.11 -2.88 12.16
C SER A 19 6.99 -1.69 12.57
N ARG A 20 8.29 -1.73 12.23
CA ARG A 20 9.27 -0.70 12.62
C ARG A 20 10.35 -0.52 11.53
N GLY A 21 11.23 0.48 11.73
CA GLY A 21 12.42 0.69 10.92
C GLY A 21 12.11 0.88 9.43
N ILE A 22 12.89 0.21 8.58
CA ILE A 22 12.83 0.35 7.13
C ILE A 22 11.46 -0.08 6.60
N GLY A 23 10.87 -1.16 7.11
CA GLY A 23 9.56 -1.64 6.67
C GLY A 23 8.46 -0.60 6.91
N HIS A 24 8.44 0.02 8.09
CA HIS A 24 7.48 1.09 8.40
C HIS A 24 7.67 2.33 7.52
N ALA A 25 8.92 2.70 7.22
CA ALA A 25 9.22 3.80 6.31
C ALA A 25 8.75 3.50 4.87
N THR A 26 8.89 2.25 4.42
CA THR A 26 8.38 1.78 3.12
C THR A 26 6.85 1.90 3.04
N VAL A 27 6.11 1.49 4.07
CA VAL A 27 4.63 1.68 4.09
C VAL A 27 4.27 3.14 3.88
N LYS A 28 4.90 4.05 4.63
CA LYS A 28 4.65 5.50 4.51
C LYS A 28 4.93 6.00 3.10
N LYS A 29 6.07 5.61 2.53
CA LYS A 29 6.50 6.05 1.20
C LYS A 29 5.52 5.63 0.10
N PHE A 30 5.09 4.37 0.11
CA PHE A 30 4.24 3.82 -0.94
C PHE A 30 2.76 4.21 -0.75
N SER A 31 2.28 4.29 0.50
CA SER A 31 0.93 4.81 0.77
C SER A 31 0.78 6.25 0.33
N ALA A 32 1.77 7.11 0.60
CA ALA A 32 1.79 8.50 0.11
C ALA A 32 1.85 8.61 -1.42
N GLY A 33 2.38 7.58 -2.09
CA GLY A 33 2.35 7.46 -3.56
C GLY A 33 1.03 6.94 -4.13
N GLY A 34 -0.01 6.75 -3.29
CA GLY A 34 -1.32 6.24 -3.71
C GLY A 34 -1.37 4.73 -3.93
N TRP A 35 -0.38 3.99 -3.44
CA TRP A 35 -0.39 2.53 -3.55
C TRP A 35 -1.29 1.92 -2.50
N ARG A 36 -1.92 0.80 -2.86
CA ARG A 36 -2.54 -0.09 -1.87
C ARG A 36 -1.45 -0.88 -1.18
N VAL A 37 -1.15 -0.57 0.07
CA VAL A 37 -0.15 -1.29 0.86
C VAL A 37 -0.85 -2.27 1.81
N ILE A 38 -0.46 -3.54 1.75
CA ILE A 38 -0.93 -4.60 2.65
C ILE A 38 0.26 -5.06 3.47
N THR A 39 0.18 -4.94 4.79
CA THR A 39 1.25 -5.35 5.69
C THR A 39 0.94 -6.66 6.39
N VAL A 40 1.92 -7.54 6.51
CA VAL A 40 1.87 -8.74 7.38
C VAL A 40 3.00 -8.61 8.40
N SER A 41 2.65 -8.70 9.69
CA SER A 41 3.57 -8.47 10.81
C SER A 41 3.84 -9.77 11.55
#